data_AF-A0A3D3GYE8-F1
#
_entry.id   AF-A0A3D3GYE8-F1
#
_cell.length_a   1.000
_cell.length_b   1.000
_cell.length_c   1.000
_cell.angle_alpha   90.00
_cell.angle_beta   90.00
_cell.angle_gamma   90.00
#
_symmetry.space_group_name_H-M   'P 1'
#
loop_
_entity.id
_entity.type
_entity.pdbx_description
1 polymer ?
#
loop_
_entity_poly.entity_id
_entity_poly.type
_entity_poly.pdbx_seq_one_letter_code
_entity_poly.pdbx_strand_id
1 'polypeptide(L)'
;MPIHIPIITYENVLFYYADKHVNMDVGQAWIFDSWKYHSVHNGGKTLRVHLVIDICGSSQFGKLVENSYTSYTKNISIEFKTNFLEVELQSQVAIHTKQFNAPVVMIPGLMV
;
A
#
# COMPACT_ATOMS: atom_id res chain seq x y z
N MET A 1 1.72 1.33 -9.70
CA MET A 1 2.49 1.50 -8.44
C MET A 1 1.47 1.48 -7.33
N PRO A 2 1.38 0.38 -6.57
CA PRO A 2 0.32 0.20 -5.59
C PRO A 2 0.59 1.07 -4.35
N ILE A 3 -0.43 1.77 -3.90
CA ILE A 3 -0.46 2.44 -2.60
C ILE A 3 -1.13 1.48 -1.61
N HIS A 4 -0.43 1.14 -0.53
CA HIS A 4 -0.93 0.26 0.52
C HIS A 4 -1.34 1.07 1.73
N ILE A 5 -2.59 0.92 2.17
CA ILE A 5 -3.12 1.53 3.40
C ILE A 5 -3.55 0.40 4.35
N PRO A 6 -2.81 0.12 5.42
CA PRO A 6 -3.22 -0.87 6.40
C PRO A 6 -4.50 -0.42 7.12
N ILE A 7 -5.52 -1.27 7.07
CA ILE A 7 -6.78 -1.08 7.80
C ILE A 7 -6.74 -1.90 9.09
N ILE A 8 -6.17 -3.11 9.01
CA ILE A 8 -5.95 -4.01 10.16
C ILE A 8 -4.55 -4.60 10.03
N THR A 9 -3.67 -4.32 11.00
CA THR A 9 -2.28 -4.80 11.09
C THR A 9 -1.85 -4.93 12.55
N TYR A 10 -0.70 -5.57 12.81
CA TYR A 10 -0.17 -5.82 14.15
C TYR A 10 1.36 -5.80 14.14
N GLU A 11 1.98 -5.67 15.31
CA GLU A 11 3.44 -5.62 15.48
C GLU A 11 4.20 -6.80 14.84
N ASN A 12 3.57 -7.99 14.80
CA ASN A 12 4.17 -9.21 14.24
C ASN A 12 4.05 -9.32 12.70
N VAL A 13 3.48 -8.30 12.04
CA VAL A 13 3.40 -8.23 10.57
C VAL A 13 4.64 -7.49 10.06
N LEU A 14 5.52 -8.21 9.37
CA LEU A 14 6.76 -7.64 8.83
C LEU A 14 6.73 -7.67 7.32
N PHE A 15 6.82 -6.50 6.70
CA PHE A 15 7.03 -6.34 5.26
C PHE A 15 8.52 -6.25 4.99
N TYR A 16 9.05 -7.23 4.26
CA TYR A 16 10.43 -7.26 3.83
C TYR A 16 10.58 -6.62 2.47
N TYR A 17 11.58 -5.76 2.34
CA TYR A 17 11.96 -5.09 1.11
C TYR A 17 13.48 -5.06 1.04
N ALA A 18 14.05 -5.81 0.09
CA ALA A 18 15.48 -6.08 0.03
C ALA A 18 16.03 -6.59 1.39
N ASP A 19 16.99 -5.89 1.99
CA ASP A 19 17.64 -6.20 3.26
C ASP A 19 16.95 -5.56 4.48
N LYS A 20 15.80 -4.89 4.27
CA LYS A 20 15.09 -4.14 5.30
C LYS A 20 13.72 -4.71 5.56
N HIS A 21 13.15 -4.38 6.72
CA HIS A 21 11.77 -4.68 7.04
C HIS A 21 11.09 -3.50 7.73
N VAL A 22 9.79 -3.37 7.51
CA VAL A 22 8.94 -2.38 8.17
C VAL A 22 7.68 -3.03 8.72
N ASN A 23 7.20 -2.52 9.84
CA ASN A 23 5.82 -2.66 10.25
C ASN A 23 5.07 -1.43 9.72
N MET A 24 3.99 -1.65 8.96
CA MET A 24 3.19 -0.55 8.42
C MET A 24 2.08 -0.20 9.42
N ASP A 25 2.04 1.03 9.92
CA ASP A 25 1.00 1.44 10.88
C ASP A 25 -0.36 1.63 10.19
N VAL A 26 -1.43 1.45 10.98
CA VAL A 26 -2.82 1.65 10.54
C VAL A 26 -3.02 3.09 10.04
N GLY A 27 -3.69 3.21 8.89
CA GLY A 27 -4.07 4.50 8.30
C GLY A 27 -2.96 5.24 7.55
N GLN A 28 -1.70 4.77 7.61
CA GLN A 28 -0.62 5.34 6.81
C GLN A 28 -0.68 4.86 5.35
N ALA A 29 -0.31 5.72 4.41
CA ALA A 29 -0.18 5.38 3.00
C ALA A 29 1.28 5.02 2.67
N TRP A 30 1.49 3.78 2.28
CA TRP A 30 2.81 3.23 1.97
C TRP A 30 2.98 2.97 0.49
N ILE A 31 4.14 3.35 -0.04
CA ILE A 31 4.58 3.07 -1.40
C ILE A 31 5.96 2.44 -1.32
N PHE A 32 6.19 1.42 -2.13
CA PHE A 32 7.50 0.80 -2.29
C PHE A 32 7.76 0.49 -3.76
N ASP A 33 9.03 0.32 -4.09
CA ASP A 33 9.43 -0.10 -5.42
C ASP A 33 9.05 -1.58 -5.64
N SER A 34 7.93 -1.79 -6.32
CA SER A 34 7.40 -3.11 -6.65
C SER A 34 8.33 -3.98 -7.52
N TRP A 35 9.39 -3.40 -8.11
CA TRP A 35 10.35 -4.14 -8.94
C TRP A 35 11.42 -4.82 -8.11
N LYS A 36 11.60 -4.43 -6.84
CA LYS A 36 12.50 -5.13 -5.94
C LYS A 36 11.80 -6.30 -5.28
N TYR A 37 12.60 -7.30 -4.92
CA TYR A 37 12.12 -8.43 -4.15
C TYR A 37 11.50 -7.94 -2.84
N HIS A 38 10.26 -8.32 -2.64
CA HIS A 38 9.49 -8.00 -1.45
C HIS A 38 8.71 -9.23 -1.03
N SER A 39 8.58 -9.40 0.27
CA SER A 39 7.78 -10.47 0.87
C SER A 39 7.11 -9.96 2.13
N VAL A 40 6.14 -10.71 2.63
CA VAL A 40 5.48 -10.36 3.88
C VAL A 40 5.40 -11.58 4.77
N HIS A 41 5.81 -11.39 6.02
CA HIS A 41 5.65 -12.38 7.07
C HIS A 41 4.49 -11.95 7.97
N ASN A 42 3.50 -12.82 8.11
CA ASN A 42 2.39 -12.62 9.02
C ASN A 42 2.59 -13.50 10.24
N GLY A 43 3.31 -12.99 11.25
CA GLY A 43 3.70 -13.74 12.45
C GLY A 43 2.58 -13.93 13.49
N GLY A 44 1.31 -13.77 13.10
CA GLY A 44 0.16 -13.82 14.01
C GLY A 44 -1.01 -14.64 13.48
N LYS A 45 -2.02 -14.85 14.33
CA LYS A 45 -3.28 -15.53 13.96
C LYS A 45 -4.36 -14.56 13.49
N THR A 46 -4.08 -13.26 13.50
CA THR A 46 -5.08 -12.23 13.24
C THR A 46 -5.14 -11.87 11.76
N LEU A 47 -6.35 -11.56 11.30
CA LEU A 47 -6.58 -11.13 9.93
C LEU A 47 -5.86 -9.80 9.66
N ARG A 48 -5.05 -9.79 8.60
CA ARG A 48 -4.39 -8.58 8.10
C ARG A 48 -5.16 -8.07 6.88
N VAL A 49 -5.57 -6.80 6.91
CA VAL A 49 -6.36 -6.18 5.84
C VAL A 49 -5.70 -4.88 5.39
N HIS A 50 -5.41 -4.76 4.10
CA HIS A 50 -4.90 -3.55 3.48
C HIS A 50 -5.85 -3.12 2.37
N LEU A 51 -6.14 -1.82 2.31
CA LEU A 51 -6.68 -1.20 1.10
C LEU A 51 -5.50 -0.97 0.15
N VAL A 52 -5.58 -1.54 -1.05
CA VAL A 52 -4.56 -1.35 -2.09
C VAL A 52 -5.18 -0.57 -3.24
N ILE A 53 -4.55 0.54 -3.60
CA ILE A 53 -4.99 1.42 -4.70
C ILE A 53 -3.91 1.40 -5.76
N ASP A 54 -4.24 0.86 -6.93
CA ASP A 54 -3.39 0.96 -8.11
C ASP A 54 -3.70 2.24 -8.87
N ILE A 55 -2.68 3.08 -9.03
CA ILE A 55 -2.77 4.30 -9.83
C ILE A 55 -1.81 4.22 -11.02
N CYS A 56 -2.21 4.85 -12.12
CA CYS A 56 -1.31 5.20 -13.20
C CYS A 56 -0.40 6.34 -12.74
N GLY A 57 0.91 6.22 -13.01
CA GLY A 57 1.86 7.27 -12.66
C GLY A 57 1.52 8.60 -13.35
N SER A 58 1.70 9.71 -12.64
CA SER A 58 1.58 11.06 -13.19
C SER A 58 2.67 11.96 -12.61
N SER A 59 3.00 13.05 -13.30
CA SER A 59 3.99 14.02 -12.82
C SER A 59 3.56 14.70 -11.51
N GLN A 60 2.26 14.96 -11.34
CA GLN A 60 1.70 15.48 -10.09
C GLN A 60 1.86 14.47 -8.95
N PHE A 61 1.60 13.19 -9.22
CA PHE A 61 1.81 12.14 -8.22
C PHE A 61 3.28 11.99 -7.85
N GLY A 62 4.19 12.03 -8.83
CA GLY A 62 5.64 12.00 -8.58
C GLY A 62 6.07 13.09 -7.59
N LYS A 63 5.61 14.33 -7.79
CA LYS A 63 5.86 15.45 -6.85
C LYS A 63 5.31 15.18 -5.45
N LEU A 64 4.14 14.54 -5.32
CA LEU A 64 3.60 14.18 -4.01
C LEU A 64 4.50 13.16 -3.29
N VAL A 65 4.98 12.15 -4.02
CA VAL A 65 5.89 11.13 -3.49
C VAL A 65 7.26 11.71 -3.13
N GLU A 66 7.81 12.59 -3.96
CA GLU A 66 9.09 13.26 -3.68
C GLU A 66 9.05 14.09 -2.40
N ASN A 67 7.90 14.69 -2.10
CA ASN A 67 7.72 15.44 -0.87
C ASN A 67 7.46 14.53 0.34
N SER A 68 7.15 13.24 0.16
CA SER A 68 6.74 12.27 1.20
C SER A 68 7.84 11.87 2.18
N TYR A 69 7.45 11.36 3.35
CA TYR A 69 8.38 10.86 4.34
C TYR A 69 8.99 9.53 3.89
N THR A 70 10.30 9.41 4.02
CA THR A 70 11.00 8.14 3.78
C THR A 70 11.61 7.64 5.08
N SER A 71 11.28 6.41 5.48
CA SER A 71 11.70 5.82 6.77
C SER A 71 13.22 5.69 6.95
N TYR A 72 14.00 5.84 5.87
CA TYR A 72 15.44 5.56 5.84
C TYR A 72 16.31 6.74 5.43
N THR A 73 15.75 7.92 5.13
CA THR A 73 16.57 9.11 4.86
C THR A 73 16.38 10.14 5.97
N LYS A 74 17.49 10.76 6.38
CA LYS A 74 17.54 11.78 7.44
C LYS A 74 16.88 13.12 7.07
N ASN A 75 16.31 13.24 5.87
CA ASN A 75 15.55 14.41 5.48
C ASN A 75 14.10 14.24 5.96
N ILE A 76 13.88 14.67 7.20
CA ILE A 76 12.55 14.98 7.70
C ILE A 76 12.11 16.22 6.91
N SER A 77 11.27 16.07 5.90
CA SER A 77 10.49 17.19 5.39
C SER A 77 9.62 17.69 6.54
N ILE A 78 9.98 18.84 7.11
CA ILE A 78 9.58 19.27 8.46
C ILE A 78 8.10 19.67 8.55
N GLU A 79 7.42 19.92 7.43
CA GLU A 79 5.99 20.26 7.45
C GLU A 79 5.25 19.65 6.26
N PHE A 80 4.51 18.56 6.52
CA PHE A 80 3.47 18.08 5.62
C PHE A 80 2.19 18.85 5.89
N LYS A 81 1.87 19.82 5.02
CA LYS A 81 0.55 20.46 5.07
C LYS A 81 -0.49 19.46 4.58
N THR A 82 -1.12 18.76 5.51
CA THR A 82 -2.26 17.89 5.24
C THR A 82 -3.51 18.75 5.19
N ASN A 83 -4.28 18.61 4.11
CA ASN A 83 -5.62 19.18 4.06
C ASN A 83 -6.59 18.04 4.38
N PHE A 84 -7.37 18.21 5.44
CA PHE A 84 -8.49 17.31 5.69
C PHE A 84 -9.50 17.47 4.57
N LEU A 85 -9.84 16.36 3.91
CA LEU A 85 -10.91 16.31 2.93
C LEU A 85 -12.15 15.76 3.65
N GLU A 86 -13.21 16.55 3.69
CA GLU A 86 -14.48 16.08 4.24
C GLU A 86 -15.03 14.97 3.35
N VAL A 87 -15.41 13.84 3.97
CA VAL A 87 -15.93 12.68 3.25
C VAL A 87 -17.40 12.93 2.91
N GLU A 88 -17.71 13.04 1.63
CA GLU A 88 -19.09 13.11 1.16
C GLU A 88 -19.74 11.71 1.16
N LEU A 89 -20.35 11.36 2.29
CA LEU A 89 -21.00 10.06 2.52
C LEU A 89 -22.25 9.82 1.64
N GLN A 90 -22.79 10.86 1.00
CA GLN A 90 -23.99 10.76 0.16
C GLN A 90 -23.70 10.44 -1.31
N SER A 91 -22.42 10.43 -1.71
CA SER A 91 -22.04 10.07 -3.07
C SER A 91 -22.09 8.54 -3.25
N GLN A 92 -23.09 8.05 -4.00
CA GLN A 92 -23.09 6.67 -4.48
C GLN A 92 -22.17 6.57 -5.70
N VAL A 93 -20.91 6.22 -5.45
CA VAL A 93 -19.96 5.88 -6.52
C VAL A 93 -20.02 4.37 -6.75
N ALA A 94 -20.21 3.95 -8.00
CA ALA A 94 -20.10 2.55 -8.37
C ALA A 94 -18.64 2.11 -8.28
N ILE A 95 -18.27 1.44 -7.19
CA ILE A 95 -16.93 0.87 -7.01
C ILE A 95 -16.88 -0.49 -7.69
N HIS A 96 -16.06 -0.61 -8.72
CA HIS A 96 -15.75 -1.91 -9.32
C HIS A 96 -14.74 -2.64 -8.45
N THR A 97 -15.15 -3.77 -7.87
CA THR A 97 -14.26 -4.64 -7.10
C THR A 97 -13.89 -5.88 -7.92
N LYS A 98 -12.70 -6.42 -7.66
CA LYS A 98 -12.30 -7.70 -8.25
C LYS A 98 -13.17 -8.81 -7.65
N GLN A 99 -13.97 -9.47 -8.47
CA GLN A 99 -14.90 -10.52 -8.02
C GLN A 99 -14.22 -11.83 -7.62
N PHE A 100 -12.98 -12.06 -8.08
CA PHE A 100 -12.23 -13.30 -7.84
C PHE A 100 -10.81 -13.01 -7.37
N ASN A 101 -10.38 -13.67 -6.30
CA ASN A 101 -9.03 -13.53 -5.76
C ASN A 101 -7.97 -14.36 -6.52
N ALA A 102 -8.41 -15.25 -7.42
CA ALA A 102 -7.58 -16.09 -8.28
C ALA A 102 -8.05 -16.00 -9.75
N PRO A 103 -7.21 -16.37 -10.73
CA PRO A 103 -7.66 -16.52 -12.11
C PRO A 103 -8.78 -17.57 -12.17
N VAL A 104 -9.96 -17.19 -12.68
CA VAL A 104 -11.09 -18.12 -12.88
C VAL A 104 -10.79 -19.08 -14.02
N VAL A 105 -9.94 -18.67 -14.95
CA VAL A 105 -9.46 -19.48 -16.07
C VAL A 105 -7.98 -19.76 -15.85
N MET A 106 -7.60 -21.04 -15.98
CA MET A 106 -6.21 -21.49 -15.88
C MET A 106 -5.36 -20.78 -16.95
N ILE A 107 -4.30 -20.09 -16.51
CA ILE A 107 -3.35 -19.44 -17.41
C ILE A 107 -2.31 -20.49 -17.84
N PRO A 108 -2.20 -20.84 -19.14
CA PRO A 108 -1.17 -21.76 -19.59
C PRO A 108 0.21 -21.19 -19.24
N GLY A 109 0.95 -21.87 -18.35
CA GLY A 109 2.29 -21.46 -17.90
C GLY A 109 2.45 -21.26 -16.39
N LEU A 110 1.35 -21.17 -15.62
CA LEU A 110 1.40 -21.35 -14.16
C LEU A 110 1.26 -22.85 -13.84
N MET A 111 2.32 -23.64 -14.09
CA MET A 111 2.46 -24.95 -13.46
C MET A 111 3.13 -24.73 -12.11
N VAL A 112 2.45 -25.11 -11.03
CA VAL A 112 3.04 -25.27 -9.69
C VAL A 112 3.57 -26.69 -9.58
#